data_AF-A0A067PJ64-F1
#
_entry.id   AF-A0A067PJ64-F1
#
_cell.length_a   1.000
_cell.length_b   1.000
_cell.length_c   1.000
_cell.angle_alpha   90.00
_cell.angle_beta   90.00
_cell.angle_gamma   90.00
#
_symmetry.space_group_name_H-M   'P 1'
#
loop_
_entity.id
_entity.type
_entity.pdbx_description
1 polymer ?
#
loop_
_entity_poly.entity_id
_entity_poly.type
_entity_poly.pdbx_seq_one_letter_code
_entity_poly.pdbx_strand_id
1 'polypeptide(L)'
;QKQSPTVDVPTAVQNLLQSTKRLQDVLRQWSVAQASESQVSDVYVLVGNEFNTTITAFARHNIDMSEIYSVPRELRGILEHCLGEEPSPQVLESFMPQVRQTLFNLLEGLKSKQAEYWRAVGRA
;
A
#
# COMPACT_ATOMS: atom_id res chain seq x y z
N GLN A 1 29.96 0.14 5.88
CA GLN A 1 28.49 0.17 6.03
C GLN A 1 27.93 0.71 4.72
N LYS A 2 27.28 -0.12 3.90
CA LYS A 2 26.69 0.35 2.64
C LYS A 2 25.43 1.12 3.02
N GLN A 3 25.48 2.46 3.00
CA GLN A 3 24.30 3.29 3.12
C GLN A 3 23.40 2.99 1.93
N SER A 4 22.30 2.29 2.16
CA SER A 4 21.21 2.19 1.18
C SER A 4 20.79 3.61 0.80
N PRO A 5 20.58 3.93 -0.48
CA PRO A 5 20.12 5.25 -0.89
C PRO A 5 18.85 5.59 -0.12
N THR A 6 18.90 6.70 0.61
CA THR A 6 17.77 7.18 1.40
C THR A 6 16.71 7.72 0.45
N VAL A 7 15.61 6.98 0.28
CA VAL A 7 14.46 7.42 -0.51
C VAL A 7 13.83 8.66 0.14
N ASP A 8 13.51 9.67 -0.66
CA ASP A 8 12.81 10.88 -0.22
C ASP A 8 11.29 10.65 -0.13
N VAL A 9 10.56 11.59 0.47
CA VAL A 9 9.11 11.45 0.67
C VAL A 9 8.35 11.32 -0.66
N PRO A 10 8.57 12.16 -1.69
CA PRO A 10 7.85 12.04 -2.97
C PRO A 10 8.07 10.69 -3.66
N THR A 11 9.31 10.20 -3.71
CA THR A 11 9.63 8.91 -4.35
C THR A 11 9.03 7.75 -3.56
N ALA A 12 9.12 7.77 -2.22
CA ALA A 12 8.53 6.72 -1.39
C ALA A 12 7.01 6.64 -1.57
N VAL A 13 6.32 7.78 -1.62
CA VAL A 13 4.89 7.84 -1.90
C VAL A 13 4.58 7.31 -3.29
N GLN A 14 5.35 7.71 -4.31
CA GLN A 14 5.16 7.23 -5.68
C GLN A 14 5.27 5.71 -5.77
N ASN A 15 6.30 5.12 -5.15
CA ASN A 15 6.51 3.67 -5.13
C ASN A 15 5.36 2.94 -4.43
N LEU A 16 4.91 3.46 -3.28
CA LEU A 16 3.76 2.91 -2.56
C LEU A 16 2.50 2.93 -3.44
N LEU A 17 2.20 4.05 -4.09
CA LEU A 17 1.06 4.16 -5.02
C LEU A 17 1.17 3.20 -6.22
N GLN A 18 2.37 2.98 -6.74
CA GLN A 18 2.59 2.03 -7.83
C GLN A 18 2.38 0.58 -7.36
N SER A 19 2.88 0.23 -6.17
CA SER A 19 2.71 -1.11 -5.59
C SER A 19 1.24 -1.43 -5.30
N THR A 20 0.44 -0.47 -4.82
CA THR A 20 -1.00 -0.67 -4.55
C THR A 20 -1.83 -0.80 -5.83
N LYS A 21 -1.45 -0.12 -6.91
CA LYS A 21 -2.02 -0.36 -8.25
C LYS A 21 -1.70 -1.77 -8.74
N ARG A 22 -0.44 -2.18 -8.63
CA ARG A 22 0.00 -3.53 -9.01
C ARG A 22 -0.74 -4.61 -8.22
N LEU A 23 -1.03 -4.38 -6.94
CA LEU A 23 -1.83 -5.30 -6.13
C LEU A 23 -3.24 -5.48 -6.70
N GLN A 24 -3.91 -4.40 -7.08
CA GLN A 24 -5.22 -4.47 -7.72
C GLN A 24 -5.16 -5.20 -9.07
N ASP A 25 -4.11 -4.97 -9.85
CA ASP A 25 -3.95 -5.61 -11.16
C ASP A 25 -3.71 -7.13 -11.02
N VAL A 26 -2.86 -7.55 -10.08
CA VAL A 26 -2.61 -8.99 -9.84
C VAL A 26 -3.83 -9.69 -9.24
N LEU A 27 -4.64 -9.01 -8.42
CA LEU A 27 -5.93 -9.53 -7.95
C LEU A 27 -6.90 -9.79 -9.10
N ARG A 28 -6.99 -8.88 -10.07
CA ARG A 28 -7.82 -9.09 -11.27
C ARG A 28 -7.32 -10.28 -12.08
N GLN A 29 -6.00 -10.44 -12.24
CA GLN A 29 -5.42 -11.60 -12.92
C GLN A 29 -5.71 -12.90 -12.15
N TRP A 30 -5.57 -12.88 -10.83
CA TRP A 30 -5.88 -14.02 -9.96
C TRP A 30 -7.34 -14.47 -10.13
N SER A 31 -8.30 -13.53 -10.18
CA SER A 31 -9.73 -13.84 -10.35
C SER A 31 -10.09 -14.57 -11.65
N VAL A 32 -9.20 -14.54 -12.65
CA VAL A 32 -9.37 -15.24 -13.93
C VAL A 32 -8.31 -16.33 -14.11
N ALA A 33 -7.74 -16.82 -13.01
CA ALA A 33 -6.70 -17.85 -12.94
C ALA A 33 -5.44 -17.55 -13.77
N GLN A 34 -5.13 -16.26 -14.01
CA GLN A 34 -3.91 -15.80 -14.69
C GLN A 34 -2.79 -15.41 -13.73
N ALA A 35 -3.06 -15.38 -12.42
CA ALA A 35 -2.05 -15.23 -11.39
C ALA A 35 -2.33 -16.20 -10.23
N SER A 36 -1.28 -16.66 -9.56
CA SER A 36 -1.38 -17.49 -8.36
C SER A 36 -1.57 -16.65 -7.10
N GLU A 37 -2.06 -17.30 -6.04
CA GLU A 37 -2.07 -16.73 -4.68
C GLU A 37 -0.68 -16.24 -4.24
N SER A 38 0.38 -16.97 -4.58
CA SER A 38 1.75 -16.59 -4.25
C SER A 38 2.15 -15.27 -4.92
N GLN A 39 1.76 -15.06 -6.18
CA GLN A 39 2.04 -13.80 -6.89
C GLN A 39 1.29 -12.61 -6.25
N VAL A 40 0.06 -12.81 -5.77
CA VAL A 40 -0.67 -11.77 -5.03
C VAL A 40 0.04 -11.48 -3.70
N SER A 41 0.46 -12.53 -2.99
CA SER A 41 1.17 -12.43 -1.72
C SER A 41 2.52 -11.70 -1.86
N ASP A 42 3.29 -12.00 -2.91
CA ASP A 42 4.56 -11.31 -3.20
C ASP A 42 4.36 -9.80 -3.42
N VAL A 43 3.30 -9.43 -4.15
CA VAL A 43 2.97 -8.01 -4.35
C VAL A 43 2.48 -7.36 -3.05
N TYR A 44 1.75 -8.07 -2.20
CA TYR A 44 1.38 -7.57 -0.87
C TYR A 44 2.62 -7.33 0.02
N VAL A 45 3.61 -8.22 0.00
CA VAL A 45 4.90 -8.01 0.71
C VAL A 45 5.61 -6.76 0.18
N LEU A 46 5.62 -6.54 -1.14
CA LEU A 46 6.14 -5.31 -1.73
C LEU A 46 5.40 -4.07 -1.22
N VAL A 47 4.06 -4.09 -1.17
CA VAL A 47 3.27 -2.98 -0.61
C VAL A 47 3.67 -2.70 0.84
N GLY A 48 3.85 -3.73 1.66
CA GLY A 48 4.33 -3.58 3.05
C GLY A 48 5.73 -2.95 3.15
N ASN A 49 6.64 -3.32 2.25
CA ASN A 49 7.99 -2.76 2.21
C ASN A 49 7.98 -1.28 1.78
N GLU A 50 7.21 -0.91 0.75
CA GLU A 50 7.06 0.48 0.33
C GLU A 50 6.35 1.32 1.38
N PHE A 51 5.40 0.74 2.11
CA PHE A 51 4.74 1.38 3.24
C PHE A 51 5.77 1.71 4.34
N ASN A 52 6.59 0.74 4.78
CA ASN A 52 7.64 0.98 5.78
C ASN A 52 8.68 2.01 5.31
N THR A 53 9.03 1.99 4.03
CA THR A 53 9.92 2.99 3.42
C THR A 53 9.30 4.39 3.49
N THR A 54 8.00 4.49 3.22
CA THR A 54 7.24 5.74 3.33
C THR A 54 7.21 6.25 4.77
N ILE A 55 6.92 5.39 5.75
CA ILE A 55 6.97 5.76 7.19
C ILE A 55 8.36 6.31 7.56
N THR A 56 9.41 5.62 7.13
CA THR A 56 10.80 6.03 7.41
C THR A 56 11.14 7.37 6.77
N ALA A 57 10.65 7.63 5.55
CA ALA A 57 10.88 8.91 4.87
C ALA A 57 10.21 10.07 5.62
N PHE A 58 8.94 9.92 6.02
CA PHE A 58 8.21 10.94 6.78
C PHE A 58 8.79 11.18 8.19
N ALA A 59 9.25 10.12 8.87
CA ALA A 59 9.83 10.22 10.20
C ALA A 59 11.06 11.15 10.27
N ARG A 60 11.84 11.26 9.17
CA ARG A 60 12.98 12.19 9.07
C ARG A 60 12.58 13.66 9.11
N HIS A 61 11.31 13.95 8.84
CA HIS A 61 10.72 15.29 8.89
C HIS A 61 9.85 15.49 10.13
N ASN A 62 9.94 14.59 11.13
CA ASN A 62 9.13 14.60 12.36
C ASN A 62 7.61 14.54 12.10
N ILE A 63 7.20 13.93 10.98
CA ILE A 63 5.79 13.77 10.62
C ILE A 63 5.29 12.43 11.11
N ASP A 64 4.28 12.45 11.99
CA ASP A 64 3.65 11.25 12.52
C ASP A 64 2.74 10.61 11.48
N MET A 65 2.89 9.30 11.26
CA MET A 65 2.11 8.51 10.30
C MET A 65 1.20 7.48 10.97
N SER A 66 1.03 7.56 12.29
CA SER A 66 0.27 6.61 13.11
C SER A 66 -1.15 6.35 12.59
N GLU A 67 -1.80 7.36 12.00
CA GLU A 67 -3.17 7.27 11.47
C GLU A 67 -3.34 6.23 10.34
N ILE A 68 -2.26 5.89 9.61
CA ILE A 68 -2.33 4.90 8.52
C ILE A 68 -1.77 3.53 8.90
N TYR A 69 -1.29 3.33 10.13
CA TYR A 69 -0.61 2.07 10.53
C TYR A 69 -1.52 0.85 10.51
N SER A 70 -2.84 1.03 10.59
CA SER A 70 -3.79 -0.09 10.50
C SER A 70 -3.93 -0.64 9.08
N VAL A 71 -3.65 0.16 8.05
CA VAL A 71 -3.92 -0.16 6.64
C VAL A 71 -3.29 -1.49 6.20
N PRO A 72 -1.99 -1.78 6.42
CA PRO A 72 -1.40 -3.04 5.98
C PRO A 72 -2.05 -4.26 6.64
N ARG A 73 -2.46 -4.13 7.91
CA ARG A 73 -3.11 -5.21 8.67
C ARG A 73 -4.54 -5.45 8.19
N GLU A 74 -5.30 -4.38 7.94
CA GLU A 74 -6.65 -4.48 7.38
C GLU A 74 -6.61 -5.12 5.99
N LEU A 75 -5.70 -4.67 5.13
CA LEU A 75 -5.52 -5.22 3.79
C LEU A 75 -5.15 -6.70 3.84
N ARG A 76 -4.27 -7.09 4.77
CA ARG A 76 -3.92 -8.50 5.00
C ARG A 76 -5.16 -9.35 5.28
N GLY A 77 -6.00 -8.91 6.21
CA GLY A 77 -7.21 -9.63 6.58
C GLY A 77 -8.13 -9.82 5.38
N ILE A 78 -8.31 -8.79 4.55
CA ILE A 78 -9.13 -8.89 3.33
C ILE A 78 -8.53 -9.89 2.34
N LEU A 79 -7.21 -9.83 2.11
CA LEU A 79 -6.52 -10.73 1.19
C LEU A 79 -6.54 -12.19 1.67
N GLU A 80 -6.33 -12.44 2.97
CA GLU A 80 -6.38 -13.79 3.55
C GLU A 80 -7.74 -14.46 3.33
N HIS A 81 -8.84 -13.71 3.47
CA HIS A 81 -10.18 -14.25 3.17
C HIS A 81 -10.41 -14.40 1.67
N CYS A 82 -10.03 -13.41 0.86
CA CYS A 82 -10.22 -13.44 -0.60
C CYS A 82 -9.47 -14.61 -1.26
N LEU A 83 -8.20 -14.80 -0.89
CA LEU A 83 -7.34 -15.82 -1.48
C LEU A 83 -7.60 -17.23 -0.96
N GLY A 84 -8.35 -17.37 0.15
CA GLY A 84 -8.82 -18.65 0.65
C GLY A 84 -9.98 -19.25 -0.15
N GLU A 85 -10.61 -18.48 -1.03
CA GLU A 85 -11.71 -18.90 -1.90
C GLU A 85 -11.21 -19.38 -3.27
N GLU A 86 -12.08 -20.08 -4.02
CA GLU A 86 -11.76 -20.44 -5.41
C GLU A 86 -11.67 -19.18 -6.29
N PRO A 87 -10.60 -19.02 -7.10
CA PRO A 87 -10.42 -17.81 -7.90
C PRO A 87 -11.56 -17.61 -8.91
N SER A 88 -12.32 -16.52 -8.74
CA SER A 88 -13.37 -16.13 -9.68
C SER A 88 -13.61 -14.61 -9.67
N PRO A 89 -14.13 -14.02 -10.76
CA PRO A 89 -14.49 -12.59 -10.78
C PRO A 89 -15.52 -12.21 -9.71
N GLN A 90 -16.46 -13.12 -9.40
CA GLN A 90 -17.52 -12.91 -8.41
C GLN A 90 -16.97 -12.86 -6.98
N VAL A 91 -16.02 -13.74 -6.66
CA VAL A 91 -15.28 -13.69 -5.38
C VAL A 91 -14.58 -12.34 -5.27
N LEU A 92 -13.78 -11.97 -6.27
CA LEU A 92 -13.06 -10.69 -6.23
C LEU A 92 -14.01 -9.50 -6.06
N GLU A 93 -15.09 -9.44 -6.85
CA GLU A 93 -16.09 -8.36 -6.78
C GLU A 93 -16.70 -8.20 -5.39
N SER A 94 -16.90 -9.30 -4.65
CA SER A 94 -17.42 -9.30 -3.29
C SER A 94 -16.46 -8.66 -2.28
N PHE A 95 -15.14 -8.81 -2.48
CA PHE A 95 -14.10 -8.22 -1.62
C PHE A 95 -13.66 -6.81 -2.07
N MET A 96 -13.90 -6.43 -3.33
CA MET A 96 -13.49 -5.13 -3.88
C MET A 96 -13.99 -3.90 -3.08
N PRO A 97 -15.20 -3.87 -2.50
CA PRO A 97 -15.61 -2.76 -1.62
C PRO A 97 -14.66 -2.54 -0.45
N GLN A 98 -14.23 -3.61 0.22
CA GLN A 98 -13.31 -3.53 1.37
C GLN A 98 -11.90 -3.12 0.91
N VAL A 99 -11.40 -3.72 -0.17
CA VAL A 99 -10.09 -3.34 -0.76
C VAL A 99 -10.09 -1.85 -1.11
N ARG A 100 -11.14 -1.36 -1.78
CA ARG A 100 -11.27 0.06 -2.15
C ARG A 100 -11.31 0.97 -0.92
N GLN A 101 -12.02 0.58 0.13
CA GLN A 101 -12.07 1.36 1.37
C GLN A 101 -10.70 1.46 2.04
N THR A 102 -9.98 0.35 2.18
CA THR A 102 -8.64 0.34 2.79
C THR A 102 -7.64 1.15 1.96
N LEU A 103 -7.68 1.03 0.64
CA LEU A 103 -6.85 1.86 -0.25
C LEU A 103 -7.24 3.33 -0.20
N PHE A 104 -8.53 3.66 -0.10
CA PHE A 104 -8.98 5.04 0.05
C PHE A 104 -8.44 5.67 1.34
N ASN A 105 -8.53 4.97 2.48
CA ASN A 105 -7.98 5.42 3.76
C ASN A 105 -6.47 5.69 3.65
N LEU A 106 -5.74 4.82 2.96
CA LEU A 106 -4.31 5.03 2.68
C LEU A 106 -4.07 6.30 1.87
N LEU A 107 -4.80 6.50 0.77
CA LEU A 107 -4.63 7.65 -0.11
C LEU A 107 -4.93 8.98 0.59
N GLU A 108 -6.01 9.03 1.37
CA GLU A 108 -6.37 10.22 2.14
C GLU A 108 -5.32 10.54 3.21
N GLY A 109 -4.85 9.53 3.96
CA GLY A 109 -3.77 9.71 4.93
C GLY A 109 -2.47 10.19 4.27
N LEU A 110 -2.05 9.58 3.17
CA LEU A 110 -0.87 10.03 2.42
C LEU A 110 -1.01 11.46 1.90
N LYS A 111 -2.20 11.86 1.44
CA LYS A 111 -2.46 13.22 0.97
C LYS A 111 -2.35 14.24 2.11
N SER A 112 -2.94 13.92 3.27
CA SER A 112 -2.84 14.72 4.48
C SER A 112 -1.36 14.92 4.88
N LYS A 113 -0.59 13.84 4.91
CA LYS A 113 0.81 13.84 5.34
C LYS A 113 1.74 14.53 4.35
N GLN A 114 1.50 14.39 3.05
CA GLN A 114 2.23 15.15 2.05
C GLN A 114 1.98 16.66 2.19
N ALA A 115 0.76 17.09 2.51
CA ALA A 115 0.49 18.51 2.75
C ALA A 115 1.25 19.04 3.99
N GLU A 116 1.40 18.23 5.04
CA GLU A 116 2.24 18.52 6.19
C GLU A 116 3.72 18.62 5.81
N TYR A 117 4.22 17.65 5.03
CA TYR A 117 5.58 17.64 4.49
C TYR A 117 5.91 18.91 3.69
N TRP A 118 5.05 19.30 2.75
CA TRP A 118 5.28 20.51 1.94
C TRP A 118 5.31 21.79 2.78
N ARG A 119 4.51 21.86 3.86
CA ARG A 119 4.58 22.97 4.82
C ARG A 119 5.89 22.97 5.62
N ALA A 120 6.41 21.79 5.96
CA ALA A 120 7.67 21.67 6.70
C ALA A 120 8.87 22.06 5.82
N VAL A 121 8.96 21.53 4.59
CA VAL A 121 10.09 21.83 3.70
C VAL A 121 10.02 23.22 3.07
N GLY A 122 8.83 23.78 2.86
CA GLY A 122 8.67 25.16 2.37
C GLY A 122 8.97 26.24 3.42
N ARG A 123 9.16 25.86 4.69
CA ARG A 123 9.60 26.73 5.78
C ARG A 123 11.10 26.63 6.07
N ALA A 124 11.79 25.66 5.47
CA ALA A 124 13.24 25.47 5.55
C ALA A 124 13.94 26.22 4.42
#